data_AF-A0A9D8BI55-F1
#
_entry.id   AF-A0A9D8BI55-F1
#
_cell.length_a   1.000
_cell.length_b   1.000
_cell.length_c   1.000
_cell.angle_alpha   90.00
_cell.angle_beta   90.00
_cell.angle_gamma   90.00
#
_symmetry.space_group_name_H-M   'P 1'
#
loop_
_entity.id
_entity.type
_entity.pdbx_description
1 polymer ?
#
loop_
_entity_poly.entity_id
_entity_poly.type
_entity_poly.pdbx_seq_one_letter_code
_entity_poly.pdbx_strand_id
1 'polypeptide(L)'
;SSYLSRIVGQKKAREIWYLCRQYSAKEALDMGLVNTVVPLEQLETTTIAWCKDILKHSPLALRCLKSAFNADCDGQAGIQELAGNATLLYYMSEEAQEGHTAFLEKRKPNFSKFPRRP
;
A
#
# COMPACT_ATOMS: atom_id res chain seq x y z
N SER A 1 -11.12 16.10 3.65
CA SER A 1 -10.60 14.78 3.25
C SER A 1 -11.32 13.70 4.05
N SER A 2 -11.86 12.66 3.38
CA SER A 2 -12.58 11.54 4.02
C SER A 2 -11.66 10.58 4.78
N TYR A 3 -10.38 10.52 4.39
CA TYR A 3 -9.41 9.56 4.91
C TYR A 3 -9.17 9.68 6.42
N LEU A 4 -9.20 10.89 6.99
CA LEU A 4 -9.06 11.09 8.45
C LEU A 4 -10.08 10.25 9.25
N SER A 5 -11.31 10.10 8.74
CA SER A 5 -12.35 9.31 9.41
C SER A 5 -12.09 7.79 9.38
N ARG A 6 -11.23 7.30 8.48
CA ARG A 6 -10.77 5.91 8.44
C ARG A 6 -9.68 5.63 9.47
N ILE A 7 -9.03 6.67 9.99
CA ILE A 7 -7.98 6.59 11.01
C ILE A 7 -8.58 6.76 12.41
N VAL A 8 -9.19 7.93 12.68
CA VAL A 8 -9.65 8.30 14.03
C VAL A 8 -11.16 8.08 14.25
N GLY A 9 -11.87 7.56 13.24
CA GLY A 9 -13.32 7.39 13.26
C GLY A 9 -14.11 8.67 12.94
N GLN A 10 -15.39 8.50 12.60
CA GLN A 10 -16.27 9.59 12.14
C GLN A 10 -16.47 10.71 13.18
N LYS A 11 -16.59 10.37 14.47
CA LYS A 11 -16.84 11.34 15.54
C LYS A 11 -15.64 12.28 15.72
N LYS A 12 -14.43 11.73 15.90
CA LYS A 12 -13.21 12.52 16.08
C LYS A 12 -12.82 13.30 14.83
N ALA A 13 -13.00 12.72 13.64
CA ALA A 13 -12.75 13.45 12.41
C ALA A 13 -13.63 14.72 12.29
N ARG A 14 -14.92 14.63 12.65
CA ARG A 14 -15.82 15.79 12.65
C ARG A 14 -15.48 16.79 13.75
N GLU A 15 -15.10 16.33 14.94
CA GLU A 15 -14.62 17.18 16.03
C GLU A 15 -13.41 18.03 15.59
N ILE A 16 -12.41 17.40 14.96
CA ILE A 16 -11.22 18.07 14.42
C ILE A 16 -11.62 19.14 13.39
N TRP A 17 -12.46 18.80 12.41
CA TRP A 17 -12.84 19.72 11.34
C TRP A 17 -13.75 20.87 11.78
N TYR A 18 -14.67 20.63 12.71
CA TYR A 18 -15.65 21.66 13.11
C TYR A 18 -15.10 22.62 14.15
N LEU A 19 -14.23 22.14 15.04
CA LEU A 19 -13.75 22.93 16.17
C LEU A 19 -12.34 23.49 15.96
N CYS A 20 -11.59 22.99 14.97
CA CYS A 20 -10.23 23.46 14.64
C CYS A 20 -9.30 23.57 15.85
N ARG A 21 -9.46 22.69 16.84
CA ARG A 21 -8.64 22.67 18.06
C ARG A 21 -7.26 22.10 17.78
N GLN A 22 -6.31 22.47 18.62
CA GLN A 22 -5.00 21.83 18.67
C GLN A 22 -5.07 20.61 19.58
N TYR A 23 -4.33 19.57 19.21
CA TYR A 23 -4.21 18.32 19.98
C TYR A 23 -2.74 18.04 20.23
N SER A 24 -2.41 17.65 21.45
CA SER A 24 -1.07 17.23 21.85
C SER A 24 -0.69 15.90 21.20
N ALA A 25 0.60 15.57 21.22
CA ALA A 25 1.10 14.28 20.72
C ALA A 25 0.44 13.09 21.44
N LYS A 26 0.17 13.22 22.75
CA LYS A 26 -0.50 12.20 23.55
C LYS A 26 -1.94 11.99 23.11
N GLU A 27 -2.71 13.06 22.95
CA GLU A 27 -4.09 12.98 22.45
C GLU A 27 -4.15 12.39 21.03
N ALA A 28 -3.21 12.77 20.17
CA ALA A 28 -3.09 12.21 18.82
C ALA A 28 -2.84 10.70 18.86
N LEU A 29 -2.00 10.21 19.77
CA LEU A 29 -1.75 8.77 19.96
C LEU A 29 -2.99 8.06 20.48
N ASP A 30 -3.66 8.62 21.49
CA ASP A 30 -4.83 8.02 22.12
C ASP A 30 -6.02 7.89 21.16
N MET A 31 -6.14 8.79 20.16
CA MET A 31 -7.14 8.69 19.10
C MET A 31 -6.69 7.90 17.86
N GLY A 32 -5.46 7.37 17.85
CA GLY A 32 -4.90 6.59 16.74
C GLY A 32 -4.43 7.40 15.53
N LEU A 33 -4.26 8.72 15.67
CA LEU A 33 -3.80 9.60 14.59
C LEU A 33 -2.31 9.43 14.29
N VAL A 34 -1.51 9.09 15.31
CA VAL A 34 -0.08 8.79 15.18
C VAL A 34 0.22 7.40 15.71
N ASN A 35 1.25 6.74 15.18
CA ASN A 35 1.59 5.37 15.57
C ASN A 35 2.37 5.27 16.89
N THR A 36 3.18 6.28 17.24
CA THR A 36 3.98 6.33 18.48
C THR A 36 4.32 7.77 18.87
N VAL A 37 4.69 7.98 20.13
CA VAL A 37 5.17 9.26 20.69
C VAL A 37 6.46 9.01 21.46
N VAL A 38 7.50 9.79 21.16
CA VAL A 38 8.82 9.69 21.78
C VAL A 38 9.32 11.08 22.18
N PRO A 39 10.32 11.19 23.10
CA PRO A 39 11.00 12.45 23.37
C PRO A 39 11.58 13.06 22.09
N LEU A 40 11.63 14.39 22.02
CA LEU A 40 12.03 15.12 20.81
C LEU A 40 13.44 14.72 20.34
N GLU A 41 14.35 14.54 21.29
CA GLU A 41 15.73 14.12 21.04
C GLU A 41 15.86 12.69 20.47
N GLN A 42 14.82 11.87 20.58
CA GLN A 42 14.77 10.49 20.06
C GLN A 42 13.96 10.35 18.78
N LEU A 43 13.35 11.43 18.28
CA LEU A 43 12.45 11.39 17.12
C LEU A 43 13.14 10.79 15.89
N GLU A 44 14.33 11.30 15.54
CA GLU A 44 15.08 10.83 14.37
C GLU A 44 15.54 9.37 14.56
N THR A 45 16.12 9.06 15.72
CA THR A 45 16.63 7.72 16.02
C THR A 45 15.53 6.66 15.92
N THR A 46 14.35 6.94 16.48
CA THR A 46 13.19 6.03 16.43
C THR A 46 12.67 5.89 15.00
N THR A 47 12.58 7.00 14.26
CA THR A 47 12.14 6.98 12.85
C THR A 47 13.08 6.14 11.98
N ILE A 48 14.39 6.32 12.14
CA ILE A 48 15.41 5.53 11.41
C ILE A 48 15.32 4.05 11.80
N ALA A 49 15.07 3.72 13.07
CA ALA A 49 14.89 2.34 13.49
C ALA A 49 13.72 1.68 12.76
N TRP A 50 12.57 2.35 12.65
CA TRP A 50 11.41 1.84 11.92
C TRP A 50 11.70 1.67 10.42
N CYS A 51 12.37 2.65 9.80
CA CYS A 51 12.79 2.53 8.40
C CYS A 51 13.71 1.32 8.20
N LYS A 52 14.67 1.09 9.11
CA LYS A 52 15.56 -0.09 9.07
C LYS A 52 14.78 -1.39 9.21
N ASP A 53 13.71 -1.43 10.00
CA ASP A 53 12.86 -2.61 10.10
C ASP A 53 12.06 -2.85 8.82
N ILE A 54 11.47 -1.81 8.22
CA ILE A 54 10.78 -1.90 6.92
C ILE A 54 11.73 -2.41 5.82
N LEU A 55 12.97 -1.94 5.80
CA LEU A 55 13.99 -2.34 4.82
C LEU A 55 14.39 -3.82 4.90
N LYS A 56 14.06 -4.52 5.99
CA LYS A 56 14.28 -5.98 6.10
C LYS A 56 13.20 -6.80 5.38
N HIS A 57 12.11 -6.18 4.93
CA HIS A 57 10.98 -6.86 4.31
C HIS A 57 11.01 -6.78 2.77
N SER A 58 10.28 -7.66 2.11
CA SER A 58 10.19 -7.70 0.64
C SER A 58 9.61 -6.39 0.09
N PRO A 59 10.36 -5.62 -0.73
CA PRO A 59 9.86 -4.38 -1.32
C PRO A 59 8.62 -4.61 -2.20
N LEU A 60 8.54 -5.78 -2.84
CA LEU A 60 7.42 -6.19 -3.68
C LEU A 60 6.16 -6.46 -2.84
N ALA A 61 6.31 -7.12 -1.69
CA ALA A 61 5.19 -7.33 -0.77
C ALA A 61 4.68 -5.99 -0.21
N LEU A 62 5.59 -5.12 0.22
CA LEU A 62 5.26 -3.80 0.78
C LEU A 62 4.48 -2.94 -0.22
N ARG A 63 4.91 -2.86 -1.49
CA ARG A 63 4.17 -2.09 -2.50
C ARG A 63 2.79 -2.67 -2.81
N CYS A 64 2.65 -4.00 -2.86
CA CYS A 64 1.35 -4.64 -3.09
C CYS A 64 0.39 -4.35 -1.92
N LEU A 65 0.85 -4.48 -0.69
CA LEU A 65 0.07 -4.17 0.51
C LEU A 65 -0.35 -2.69 0.54
N LYS A 66 0.56 -1.76 0.21
CA LYS A 66 0.21 -0.34 0.11
C LYS A 66 -0.90 -0.09 -0.91
N SER A 67 -0.79 -0.67 -2.11
CA SER A 67 -1.84 -0.52 -3.14
C SER A 67 -3.17 -1.15 -2.71
N ALA A 68 -3.15 -2.25 -1.94
CA ALA A 68 -4.35 -2.86 -1.41
C ALA A 68 -5.02 -1.96 -0.34
N PHE A 69 -4.25 -1.31 0.54
CA PHE A 69 -4.79 -0.33 1.47
C PHE A 69 -5.39 0.89 0.75
N ASN A 70 -4.76 1.38 -0.31
CA ASN A 70 -5.30 2.47 -1.12
C ASN A 70 -6.62 2.07 -1.82
N ALA A 71 -6.71 0.82 -2.31
CA ALA A 71 -7.90 0.30 -2.97
C ALA A 71 -9.17 0.30 -2.09
N ASP A 72 -9.03 0.19 -0.76
CA ASP A 72 -10.17 0.32 0.18
C ASP A 72 -10.78 1.73 0.17
N CYS A 73 -9.96 2.75 -0.08
CA CYS A 73 -10.36 4.15 0.06
C CYS A 73 -10.63 4.84 -1.28
N ASP A 74 -9.89 4.48 -2.32
CA ASP A 74 -9.81 5.25 -3.57
C ASP A 74 -10.60 4.62 -4.73
N GLY A 75 -11.32 3.53 -4.47
CA GLY A 75 -12.18 2.85 -5.44
C GLY A 75 -11.41 2.45 -6.70
N GLN A 76 -11.86 2.90 -7.88
CA GLN A 76 -11.24 2.56 -9.16
C GLN A 76 -9.77 2.99 -9.25
N ALA A 77 -9.40 4.13 -8.65
CA ALA A 77 -8.01 4.60 -8.69
C ALA A 77 -7.08 3.68 -7.88
N GLY A 78 -7.51 3.23 -6.69
CA GLY A 78 -6.72 2.28 -5.90
C GLY A 78 -6.69 0.88 -6.53
N ILE A 79 -7.80 0.44 -7.15
CA ILE A 79 -7.83 -0.81 -7.93
C ILE A 79 -6.86 -0.76 -9.10
N GLN A 80 -6.73 0.38 -9.78
CA GLN A 80 -5.75 0.56 -10.87
C GLN A 80 -4.32 0.34 -10.37
N GLU A 81 -3.94 0.88 -9.21
CA GLU A 81 -2.60 0.69 -8.64
C GLU A 81 -2.35 -0.79 -8.32
N LEU A 82 -3.32 -1.45 -7.68
CA LEU A 82 -3.24 -2.87 -7.33
C LEU A 82 -3.15 -3.76 -8.58
N ALA A 83 -3.98 -3.50 -9.60
CA ALA A 83 -3.95 -4.21 -10.88
C ALA A 83 -2.63 -3.98 -11.63
N GLY A 84 -2.05 -2.78 -11.52
CA GLY A 84 -0.72 -2.47 -12.06
C GLY A 84 0.38 -3.33 -11.43
N ASN A 85 0.34 -3.52 -10.10
CA ASN A 85 1.27 -4.43 -9.41
C ASN A 85 1.07 -5.89 -9.82
N ALA A 86 -0.18 -6.35 -9.98
CA ALA A 86 -0.48 -7.70 -10.48
C ALA A 86 0.02 -7.90 -11.92
N THR A 87 -0.14 -6.89 -12.78
CA THR A 87 0.33 -6.93 -14.17
C THR A 87 1.86 -6.98 -14.24
N LEU A 88 2.55 -6.21 -13.39
CA LEU A 88 4.01 -6.26 -13.26
C LEU A 88 4.48 -7.68 -12.89
N LEU A 89 3.85 -8.29 -11.90
CA LEU A 89 4.15 -9.67 -11.47
C LEU A 89 3.88 -10.68 -12.59
N TYR A 90 2.76 -10.53 -13.29
CA TYR A 90 2.43 -11.38 -14.43
C TYR A 90 3.50 -11.30 -15.52
N TYR A 91 3.98 -10.11 -15.88
CA TYR A 91 5.03 -9.96 -16.90
C TYR A 91 6.38 -10.61 -16.52
N MET A 92 6.61 -10.90 -15.24
CA MET A 92 7.79 -11.65 -14.79
C MET A 92 7.63 -13.18 -14.93
N SER A 93 6.44 -13.68 -15.26
CA SER A 93 6.16 -15.11 -15.44
C SER A 93 6.54 -15.62 -16.83
N GLU A 94 6.89 -16.90 -16.92
CA GLU A 94 7.14 -17.56 -18.21
C GLU A 94 5.90 -17.56 -19.13
N GLU A 95 4.69 -17.55 -18.55
CA GLU A 95 3.44 -17.48 -19.29
C GLU A 95 3.31 -16.18 -20.06
N ALA A 96 3.57 -15.04 -19.41
CA ALA A 96 3.57 -13.75 -20.08
C ALA A 96 4.67 -13.65 -21.15
N GLN A 97 5.85 -14.21 -20.88
CA GLN A 97 6.96 -14.23 -21.82
C GLN A 97 6.64 -15.07 -23.07
N GLU A 98 5.92 -16.19 -22.95
CA GLU A 98 5.45 -16.97 -24.11
C GLU A 98 4.53 -16.14 -25.02
N GLY A 99 3.60 -15.38 -24.43
CA GLY A 99 2.72 -14.50 -25.20
C GLY A 99 3.49 -13.42 -25.96
N HIS A 100 4.44 -12.77 -25.28
CA HIS A 100 5.30 -11.75 -25.88
C HIS A 100 6.18 -12.31 -27.00
N THR A 101 6.88 -13.42 -26.76
CA THR A 101 7.77 -14.05 -27.74
C THR A 101 6.99 -14.55 -28.96
N ALA A 102 5.84 -15.20 -28.76
CA ALA A 102 5.01 -15.67 -29.87
C ALA A 102 4.54 -14.53 -30.78
N PHE A 103 4.21 -13.37 -30.19
CA PHE A 103 3.84 -12.17 -30.93
C PHE A 103 5.00 -11.67 -31.81
N LEU A 104 6.21 -11.56 -31.25
CA LEU A 104 7.41 -11.15 -32.00
C LEU A 104 7.76 -12.13 -33.12
N GLU A 105 7.61 -13.43 -32.86
CA GLU A 105 7.87 -14.51 -33.82
C GLU A 105 6.72 -14.72 -34.82
N LYS A 106 5.62 -13.95 -34.71
CA LYS A 106 4.41 -14.05 -35.55
C LYS A 106 3.83 -15.47 -35.60
N ARG A 107 3.95 -16.21 -34.50
CA ARG A 107 3.37 -17.54 -34.34
C ARG A 107 2.23 -17.52 -33.33
N LYS A 108 1.44 -18.59 -33.30
CA LYS A 108 0.44 -18.77 -32.23
C LYS A 108 1.16 -19.09 -30.91
N PRO A 109 0.77 -18.45 -29.78
CA PRO A 109 1.31 -18.80 -28.47
C PRO A 109 0.84 -20.19 -28.03
N ASN A 110 1.67 -20.89 -27.27
CA ASN A 110 1.33 -22.18 -26.66
C ASN A 110 1.29 -22.07 -25.13
N PHE A 111 0.11 -21.80 -24.58
CA PHE A 111 -0.11 -21.74 -23.13
C PHE A 111 -0.42 -23.09 -22.49
N SER A 112 -0.59 -24.17 -23.27
CA SER A 112 -0.93 -25.50 -22.72
C SER A 112 0.16 -26.09 -21.80
N LYS A 113 1.39 -25.59 -21.91
CA LYS A 113 2.54 -25.97 -21.09
C LYS A 113 2.49 -25.40 -19.66
N PHE A 114 1.63 -24.42 -19.38
CA PHE A 114 1.51 -23.82 -18.06
C PHE A 114 0.37 -24.44 -17.26
N PRO A 115 0.58 -24.78 -15.97
CA PRO A 115 -0.43 -25.42 -15.15
C PRO A 115 -1.56 -24.45 -14.81
N ARG A 116 -2.81 -24.85 -15.05
CA ARG A 116 -3.98 -24.10 -14.58
C ARG A 116 -4.13 -24.30 -13.08
N ARG A 117 -4.06 -23.20 -12.31
CA ARG A 117 -4.35 -23.21 -10.88
C ARG A 117 -5.88 -23.18 -10.68
N PRO A 118 -6.40 -23.88 -9.67
CA PRO A 118 -7.84 -23.95 -9.38
C PRO A 118 -8.42 -22.60 -8.96
#